data_AF-A0A562LU16-F1
#
_entry.id   AF-A0A562LU16-F1
#
_cell.length_a   1.000
_cell.length_b   1.000
_cell.length_c   1.000
_cell.angle_alpha   90.00
_cell.angle_beta   90.00
_cell.angle_gamma   90.00
#
_symmetry.space_group_name_H-M   'P 1'
#
loop_
_entity.id
_entity.type
_entity.pdbx_description
1 polymer ?
#
loop_
_entity_poly.entity_id
_entity_poly.type
_entity_poly.pdbx_seq_one_letter_code
_entity_poly.pdbx_strand_id
1 'polypeptide(L)' 'MRCPYCQSGTAEGALVCAACGRDIAVPATLIAERDDLLRKREALRDELQRARDEAEAIMRRRKSR' A
#
# COMPACT_ATOMS: atom_id res chain seq x y z
N MET A 1 -17.62 2.98 11.19
CA MET A 1 -16.89 2.09 10.24
C MET A 1 -17.72 0.85 9.94
N ARG A 2 -17.36 0.01 8.96
CA ARG A 2 -18.01 -1.29 8.70
C ARG A 2 -17.07 -2.42 9.10
N CYS A 3 -17.60 -3.46 9.72
CA CYS A 3 -16.84 -4.67 10.03
C CYS A 3 -16.32 -5.30 8.72
N PRO A 4 -15.03 -5.59 8.56
CA PRO A 4 -14.49 -6.19 7.33
C PRO A 4 -14.98 -7.62 7.09
N TYR A 5 -15.54 -8.29 8.10
CA TYR A 5 -16.00 -9.68 8.01
C TYR A 5 -17.48 -9.79 7.69
N CYS A 6 -18.35 -9.14 8.48
CA CYS A 6 -19.81 -9.27 8.36
C CYS A 6 -20.49 -8.01 7.81
N GLN A 7 -19.72 -6.95 7.53
CA GLN A 7 -20.19 -5.68 6.97
C GLN A 7 -21.17 -4.86 7.85
N SER A 8 -21.52 -5.34 9.05
CA SER A 8 -22.31 -4.59 10.01
C SER A 8 -21.65 -3.26 10.40
N GLY A 9 -22.48 -2.27 10.73
CA GLY A 9 -22.02 -1.00 11.28
C GLY A 9 -21.27 -1.23 12.60
N THR A 10 -20.13 -0.56 12.75
CA THR A 10 -19.26 -0.64 13.93
C THR A 10 -18.89 0.77 14.37
N ALA A 11 -18.90 0.99 15.69
CA ALA A 11 -18.45 2.23 16.29
C ALA A 11 -16.98 2.47 15.93
N GLU A 12 -16.60 3.75 15.81
CA GLU A 12 -15.21 4.12 15.60
C GLU A 12 -14.37 3.71 16.82
N GLY A 13 -13.19 3.12 16.58
CA GLY A 13 -12.35 2.59 17.65
C GLY A 13 -12.81 1.26 18.27
N ALA A 14 -13.88 0.64 17.77
CA ALA A 14 -14.31 -0.68 18.26
C ALA A 14 -13.21 -1.73 18.04
N LEU A 15 -12.83 -2.45 19.10
CA LEU A 15 -11.83 -3.52 19.03
C LEU A 15 -12.41 -4.82 18.49
N VAL A 16 -13.68 -5.08 18.80
CA VAL A 16 -14.42 -6.30 18.44
C VAL A 16 -15.74 -5.90 17.79
N CYS A 17 -16.14 -6.63 16.76
CA CYS A 17 -17.46 -6.45 16.15
C CYS A 17 -18.56 -7.05 17.04
N ALA A 18 -19.51 -6.22 17.49
CA ALA A 18 -20.64 -6.70 18.29
C ALA A 18 -21.58 -7.66 17.55
N ALA A 19 -21.60 -7.64 16.21
CA ALA A 19 -22.48 -8.49 15.41
C ALA A 19 -21.91 -9.90 15.16
N CYS A 20 -20.61 -10.03 14.90
CA CYS A 20 -19.98 -11.31 14.55
C CYS A 20 -18.90 -11.78 15.52
N GLY A 21 -18.59 -11.01 16.57
CA GLY A 21 -17.65 -11.37 17.64
C GLY A 21 -16.17 -11.38 17.25
N ARG A 22 -15.81 -10.97 16.03
CA ARG A 22 -14.41 -10.96 15.56
C ARG A 22 -13.67 -9.69 15.98
N ASP A 23 -12.38 -9.84 16.27
CA ASP A 23 -11.46 -8.72 16.44
C ASP A 23 -11.34 -7.95 15.11
N ILE A 24 -11.54 -6.64 15.19
CA ILE A 24 -11.51 -5.70 14.06
C ILE A 24 -10.56 -4.52 14.30
N ALA A 25 -9.97 -4.41 15.49
CA ALA A 25 -8.90 -3.46 15.73
C ALA A 25 -7.66 -3.85 14.95
N VAL A 26 -7.11 -2.88 14.22
CA VAL A 26 -5.79 -2.99 13.61
C VAL A 26 -4.80 -2.26 14.52
N PRO A 27 -3.79 -2.96 15.08
CA PRO A 27 -2.73 -2.33 15.86
C PRO A 27 -2.08 -1.14 15.14
N ALA A 28 -1.83 -0.05 15.87
CA ALA A 28 -1.19 1.15 15.32
C ALA A 28 0.18 0.85 14.70
N THR A 29 0.91 -0.13 15.24
CA THR A 29 2.19 -0.60 14.70
C THR A 29 2.06 -1.18 13.30
N LEU A 30 1.02 -1.98 13.04
CA LEU A 30 0.76 -2.54 11.70
C LEU A 30 0.32 -1.47 10.69
N ILE A 31 -0.42 -0.45 11.16
CA ILE A 31 -0.76 0.71 10.33
C ILE A 31 0.50 1.47 9.92
N ALA A 32 1.39 1.75 10.88
CA ALA A 32 2.66 2.43 10.62
C ALA A 32 3.56 1.63 9.66
N GLU A 33 3.68 0.31 9.88
CA GLU A 33 4.44 -0.58 9.01
C GLU A 33 3.89 -0.59 7.58
N ARG A 34 2.57 -0.69 7.42
CA ARG A 34 1.91 -0.59 6.11
C ARG A 34 2.26 0.74 5.43
N ASP A 35 2.19 1.84 6.16
CA ASP A 35 2.47 3.17 5.59
C ASP A 35 3.94 3.32 5.18
N ASP A 36 4.87 2.75 5.94
CA ASP A 36 6.28 2.63 5.57
C ASP A 36 6.48 1.81 4.30
N LEU A 37 5.81 0.66 4.18
CA LEU A 37 5.88 -0.19 2.99
C LEU A 37 5.30 0.52 1.75
N LEU A 38 4.22 1.28 1.90
CA LEU A 38 3.67 2.09 0.83
C LEU A 38 4.67 3.15 0.36
N ARG A 39 5.33 3.87 1.28
CA ARG A 39 6.39 4.84 0.93
C ARG A 39 7.55 4.19 0.18
N LYS A 40 8.05 3.04 0.66
CA LYS A 40 9.13 2.30 0.00
C LYS A 40 8.73 1.86 -1.40
N ARG A 41 7.49 1.38 -1.57
CA ARG A 41 6.97 0.98 -2.88
C ARG A 41 6.94 2.13 -3.87
N GLU A 42 6.48 3.31 -3.46
CA GLU A 42 6.46 4.47 -4.37
C GLU A 42 7.88 4.90 -4.75
N ALA A 43 8.81 4.95 -3.79
CA ALA A 43 10.22 5.26 -4.09
C ALA A 43 10.83 4.28 -5.11
N LEU A 44 10.56 2.99 -4.96
CA LEU A 44 11.03 1.96 -5.90
C LEU A 44 10.38 2.08 -7.29
N ARG A 45 9.11 2.49 -7.36
CA ARG A 45 8.43 2.74 -8.65
C ARG A 45 9.06 3.89 -9.40
N ASP A 46 9.36 4.99 -8.69
CA ASP A 46 10.01 6.15 -9.28
C ASP A 46 11.42 5.81 -9.78
N GLU A 47 12.18 5.04 -9.01
CA GLU A 47 13.51 4.57 -9.41
C GLU A 47 13.45 3.67 -10.65
N LEU A 48 12.51 2.71 -10.67
CA LEU A 48 12.31 1.84 -11.81
C LEU A 48 11.94 2.63 -13.08
N GLN A 49 11.10 3.66 -12.94
CA GLN A 49 10.73 4.50 -14.07
C GLN A 49 11.94 5.24 -14.64
N ARG A 50 12.75 5.88 -13.77
CA ARG A 50 13.99 6.56 -14.20
C ARG A 50 14.95 5.61 -14.91
N ALA A 51 15.18 4.43 -14.35
CA ALA A 51 16.05 3.43 -14.96
C ALA A 51 15.56 2.96 -16.34
N ARG A 52 14.24 2.84 -16.52
CA ARG A 52 13.64 2.51 -17.83
C ARG A 52 13.86 3.63 -18.85
N ASP A 53 13.63 4.87 -18.45
CA ASP A 53 13.80 6.03 -19.33
C ASP A 53 15.28 6.17 -19.77
N GLU A 54 16.21 5.97 -18.85
CA GLU A 54 17.66 5.96 -19.14
C GLU A 54 18.05 4.84 -20.11
N ALA A 55 17.56 3.62 -19.87
CA ALA A 55 17.79 2.48 -20.76
C ALA A 55 17.24 2.75 -22.17
N GLU A 56 16.04 3.31 -22.27
CA GLU A 56 15.43 3.66 -23.54
C GLU A 56 16.24 4.73 -24.28
N ALA A 57 16.72 5.76 -23.58
CA ALA A 57 17.58 6.78 -24.16
C ALA A 57 18.89 6.20 -24.72
N ILE A 58 19.52 5.26 -24.00
CA ILE A 58 20.72 4.55 -24.46
C ILE A 58 20.41 3.73 -25.72
N MET A 59 19.30 2.99 -25.73
CA MET A 59 18.89 2.17 -26.87
C MET A 59 18.59 3.02 -28.12
N ARG A 60 17.90 4.15 -27.95
CA ARG A 60 17.62 5.09 -29.05
C ARG A 60 18.92 5.67 -29.63
N ARG A 61 19.88 6.08 -28.79
CA ARG A 61 21.20 6.57 -29.25
C ARG A 61 21.97 5.53 -30.05
N ARG A 62 21.93 4.26 -29.63
CA ARG A 62 22.59 3.15 -30.35
C ARG A 62 21.96 2.88 -31.72
N LYS A 63 20.64 3.02 -31.85
CA LYS A 63 19.92 2.81 -33.12
C LYS A 63 20.11 3.95 -34.13
N SER A 64 20.44 5.16 -33.66
CA SER A 64 20.64 6.34 -34.49
C SER A 64 22.07 6.46 -35.07
N ARG A 65 22.98 5.54 -34.72
CA ARG A 65 24.38 5.53 -35.13
C ARG A 65 24.65 4.33 -36.04
#